data_AF-A0A9X3C415-F1
#
_entry.id   AF-A0A9X3C415-F1
#
_cell.length_a   1.000
_cell.length_b   1.000
_cell.length_c   1.000
_cell.angle_alpha   90.00
_cell.angle_beta   90.00
_cell.angle_gamma   90.00
#
_symmetry.space_group_name_H-M   'P 1'
#
loop_
_entity.id
_entity.type
_entity.pdbx_description
1 polymer ?
#
loop_
_entity_poly.entity_id
_entity_poly.type
_entity_poly.pdbx_seq_one_letter_code
_entity_poly.pdbx_strand_id
1 'polypeptide(L)'
;MTTADEVDDAQISEIVEQELATAVADPDPVYVVYLEYEGEEYNSAHTSQEGAETRVRETAAQWGFADVLGTDLVTYRITKVPLETP
;
A
#
# COMPACT_ATOMS: atom_id res chain seq x y z
N MET A 1 -18.19 -19.30 -3.98
CA MET A 1 -16.76 -19.26 -3.62
C MET A 1 -16.15 -18.24 -4.55
N THR A 2 -16.13 -16.99 -4.11
CA THR A 2 -15.43 -15.93 -4.82
C THR A 2 -14.00 -15.99 -4.30
N THR A 3 -13.07 -16.33 -5.17
CA THR A 3 -11.63 -16.33 -4.90
C THR A 3 -11.29 -14.97 -4.30
N ALA A 4 -10.63 -14.96 -3.14
CA ALA A 4 -10.02 -13.75 -2.62
C ALA A 4 -9.17 -13.17 -3.76
N ASP A 5 -9.50 -11.94 -4.11
CA ASP A 5 -8.95 -11.18 -5.22
C ASP A 5 -7.47 -10.97 -4.87
N GLU A 6 -6.63 -11.90 -5.31
CA GLU A 6 -5.19 -11.71 -5.37
C GLU A 6 -5.01 -10.36 -6.06
N VAL A 7 -4.60 -9.34 -5.32
CA VAL A 7 -4.25 -8.04 -5.89
C VAL A 7 -3.28 -8.33 -7.03
N ASP A 8 -3.77 -8.26 -8.27
CA ASP A 8 -3.03 -8.75 -9.43
C ASP A 8 -1.71 -7.96 -9.51
N ASP A 9 -0.58 -8.65 -9.65
CA ASP A 9 0.76 -8.06 -9.78
C ASP A 9 0.80 -6.97 -10.87
N ALA A 10 -0.09 -7.08 -11.86
CA ALA A 10 -0.35 -6.10 -12.91
C ALA A 10 -0.97 -4.79 -12.40
N GLN A 11 -1.90 -4.84 -11.44
CA GLN A 11 -2.48 -3.64 -10.82
C GLN A 11 -1.46 -2.90 -9.96
N ILE A 12 -0.58 -3.63 -9.26
CA ILE A 12 0.52 -3.03 -8.49
C ILE A 12 1.53 -2.37 -9.44
N SER A 13 1.86 -3.04 -10.55
CA SER A 13 2.80 -2.52 -11.56
C SER A 13 2.29 -1.21 -12.19
N GLU A 14 1.01 -1.13 -12.57
CA GLU A 14 0.44 0.09 -13.18
C GLU A 14 0.46 1.30 -12.23
N ILE A 15 0.20 1.07 -10.93
CA ILE A 15 0.26 2.13 -9.91
C ILE A 15 1.71 2.61 -9.72
N VAL A 16 2.66 1.68 -9.67
CA VAL A 16 4.09 1.98 -9.51
C VAL A 16 4.65 2.72 -10.73
N GLU A 17 4.28 2.32 -11.95
CA GLU A 17 4.71 2.96 -13.20
C GLU A 17 4.20 4.41 -13.33
N GLN A 18 2.96 4.70 -12.92
CA GLN A 18 2.42 6.06 -12.93
C GLN A 18 3.15 7.01 -11.97
N GLU A 19 3.48 6.54 -10.77
CA GLU A 19 4.22 7.33 -9.79
C GLU A 19 5.69 7.53 -10.23
N LEU A 20 6.32 6.49 -10.78
CA LEU A 20 7.69 6.56 -11.34
C LEU A 20 7.80 7.51 -12.53
N ALA A 21 6.79 7.55 -13.40
CA ALA A 21 6.77 8.46 -14.54
C ALA A 21 6.76 9.94 -14.12
N THR A 22 6.31 10.24 -12.91
CA THR A 22 6.29 11.60 -12.34
C THR A 22 7.63 11.97 -11.69
N ALA A 23 8.40 10.99 -11.22
CA ALA A 23 9.67 11.20 -10.50
C ALA A 23 10.89 11.19 -11.45
N VAL A 24 10.95 12.17 -12.36
CA VAL A 24 12.06 12.35 -13.31
C VAL A 24 13.21 13.12 -12.64
N ALA A 25 14.10 12.44 -11.91
CA ALA A 25 15.53 12.77 -11.72
C ALA A 25 16.19 11.93 -10.62
N ASP A 26 15.45 11.62 -9.56
CA ASP A 26 15.85 10.79 -8.43
C ASP A 26 14.55 10.17 -7.93
N PRO A 27 14.22 8.93 -8.30
CA PRO A 27 12.90 8.42 -7.98
C PRO A 27 12.88 8.13 -6.48
N ASP A 28 12.14 8.97 -5.75
CA ASP A 28 11.82 8.72 -4.37
C ASP A 28 11.33 7.27 -4.22
N PRO A 29 11.82 6.53 -3.21
CA PRO A 29 11.46 5.14 -3.07
C PRO A 29 9.94 4.98 -2.93
N VAL A 30 9.34 4.20 -3.83
CA VAL A 30 7.91 3.90 -3.76
C VAL A 30 7.67 2.88 -2.66
N TYR A 31 6.68 3.14 -1.82
CA TYR A 31 6.19 2.27 -0.75
C TYR A 31 4.77 1.86 -1.06
N VAL A 32 4.51 0.56 -1.03
CA VAL A 32 3.17 0.00 -1.17
C VAL A 32 2.64 -0.41 0.20
N VAL A 33 1.45 0.07 0.52
CA VAL A 33 0.67 -0.31 1.69
C VAL A 33 -0.29 -1.42 1.28
N TYR A 34 -0.19 -2.55 1.95
CA TYR A 34 -1.20 -3.60 1.97
C TYR A 34 -1.84 -3.60 3.36
N LEU A 35 -3.16 -3.59 3.44
CA LEU A 35 -3.92 -3.68 4.69
C LEU A 35 -5.09 -4.64 4.51
N GLU A 36 -5.27 -5.56 5.45
CA GLU A 36 -6.39 -6.48 5.51
C GLU A 36 -7.08 -6.36 6.88
N TYR A 37 -8.40 -6.16 6.87
CA TYR A 37 -9.24 -6.13 8.06
C TYR A 37 -10.59 -6.80 7.78
N GLU A 38 -10.94 -7.81 8.58
CA GLU A 38 -12.19 -8.59 8.44
C GLU A 38 -12.47 -9.15 7.02
N GLY A 39 -11.41 -9.39 6.24
CA GLY A 39 -11.51 -9.87 4.85
C GLY A 39 -11.72 -8.77 3.81
N GLU A 40 -11.68 -7.50 4.22
CA GLU A 40 -11.59 -6.35 3.32
C GLU A 40 -10.12 -5.93 3.15
N GLU A 41 -9.70 -5.77 1.90
CA GLU A 41 -8.32 -5.48 1.52
C GLU A 41 -8.19 -4.05 0.97
N TYR A 42 -7.10 -3.37 1.33
CA TYR A 42 -6.75 -2.04 0.86
C TYR A 42 -5.30 -1.99 0.39
N ASN A 43 -5.11 -1.46 -0.82
CA ASN A 43 -3.81 -1.33 -1.46
C ASN A 43 -3.58 0.10 -1.96
N SER A 44 -2.42 0.65 -1.68
CA SER A 44 -2.04 1.98 -2.19
C SER A 44 -0.52 2.15 -2.25
N ALA A 45 -0.04 2.94 -3.20
CA ALA A 45 1.38 3.25 -3.35
C ALA A 45 1.64 4.73 -3.06
N HIS A 46 2.81 5.01 -2.47
CA HIS A 46 3.25 6.36 -2.14
C HIS A 46 4.76 6.47 -2.32
N THR A 47 5.24 7.60 -2.82
CA THR A 47 6.69 7.89 -2.94
C THR A 47 7.39 8.14 -1.60
N SER A 48 6.69 8.09 -0.46
CA SER A 48 7.27 8.32 0.86
C SER A 48 6.72 7.37 1.91
N GLN A 49 7.59 6.92 2.83
CA GLN A 49 7.18 6.03 3.92
C GLN A 49 6.21 6.72 4.88
N GLU A 50 6.43 8.00 5.17
CA GLU A 50 5.52 8.80 6.00
C GLU A 50 4.12 8.91 5.36
N GLY A 51 4.06 9.03 4.02
CA GLY A 51 2.81 8.99 3.26
C GLY A 51 2.11 7.65 3.39
N ALA A 52 2.84 6.55 3.25
CA ALA A 52 2.33 5.18 3.43
C ALA A 52 1.79 4.94 4.85
N GLU A 53 2.52 5.34 5.89
CA GLU A 53 2.09 5.21 7.28
C GLU A 53 0.87 6.06 7.61
N THR A 54 0.83 7.30 7.10
CA THR A 54 -0.34 8.17 7.24
C THR A 54 -1.57 7.51 6.62
N ARG A 55 -1.40 6.86 5.47
CA ARG A 55 -2.51 6.21 4.78
C ARG A 55 -3.09 5.01 5.50
N VAL A 56 -2.24 4.20 6.14
CA VAL A 56 -2.70 3.12 7.04
C VAL A 56 -3.63 3.68 8.12
N ARG A 57 -3.24 4.79 8.78
CA ARG A 57 -4.02 5.39 9.86
C ARG A 57 -5.33 6.00 9.37
N GLU A 58 -5.30 6.68 8.22
CA GLU A 58 -6.50 7.27 7.62
C GLU A 58 -7.51 6.19 7.20
N THR A 59 -7.06 5.12 6.54
CA THR A 59 -7.93 4.00 6.14
C THR A 59 -8.53 3.34 7.38
N ALA A 60 -7.74 3.08 8.41
CA ALA A 60 -8.23 2.50 9.66
C ALA A 60 -9.24 3.39 10.38
N ALA A 61 -9.06 4.71 10.34
CA ALA A 61 -10.03 5.66 10.90
C ALA A 61 -11.33 5.71 10.09
N GLN A 62 -11.24 5.63 8.75
CA GLN A 62 -12.42 5.61 7.87
C GLN A 62 -13.29 4.37 8.08
N TRP A 63 -12.66 3.22 8.33
CA TRP A 63 -13.36 1.95 8.55
C TRP A 63 -13.70 1.70 10.02
N GLY A 64 -13.21 2.55 10.93
CA GLY A 64 -13.53 2.49 12.35
C GLY A 64 -12.73 1.45 13.15
N PHE A 65 -11.60 0.97 12.64
CA PHE A 65 -10.72 0.01 13.32
C PHE A 65 -9.37 0.60 13.75
N ALA A 66 -9.22 1.93 13.74
CA ALA A 66 -7.96 2.60 14.12
C ALA A 66 -7.43 2.19 15.51
N ASP A 67 -8.30 1.90 16.47
CA ASP A 67 -7.92 1.45 17.82
C ASP A 67 -7.32 0.04 17.88
N VAL A 68 -7.54 -0.79 16.85
CA VAL A 68 -7.03 -2.16 16.77
C VAL A 68 -5.88 -2.31 15.77
N LEU A 69 -5.40 -1.21 15.18
CA LEU A 69 -4.15 -1.18 14.41
C LEU A 69 -2.97 -1.70 15.26
N GLY A 70 -2.23 -2.67 14.74
CA GLY A 70 -1.09 -3.29 15.43
C GLY A 70 -1.47 -4.44 16.39
N THR A 71 -2.74 -4.84 16.42
CA THR A 71 -3.19 -6.09 17.02
C THR A 71 -3.25 -7.21 15.96
N ASP A 72 -3.39 -8.46 16.39
CA ASP A 72 -3.54 -9.60 15.48
C ASP A 72 -4.85 -9.56 14.64
N LEU A 73 -5.75 -8.61 14.91
CA LEU A 73 -6.99 -8.40 14.14
C LEU A 73 -6.77 -7.63 12.84
N VAL A 74 -5.65 -6.90 12.71
CA VAL A 74 -5.33 -6.09 11.52
C VAL A 74 -3.94 -6.48 11.06
N THR A 75 -3.85 -6.97 9.83
CA THR A 75 -2.54 -7.19 9.19
C THR A 75 -2.29 -6.04 8.23
N TYR A 76 -1.17 -5.34 8.41
CA TYR A 76 -0.70 -4.39 7.41
C TYR A 76 0.79 -4.58 7.13
N ARG A 77 1.16 -4.28 5.89
CA ARG A 77 2.54 -4.36 5.41
C ARG A 77 2.85 -3.14 4.57
N ILE A 78 3.96 -2.49 4.89
CA ILE A 78 4.53 -1.43 4.06
C ILE A 78 5.77 -2.02 3.39
N THR A 79 5.73 -2.16 2.06
CA THR A 79 6.83 -2.72 1.28
C THR A 79 7.47 -1.62 0.46
N LYS A 80 8.77 -1.41 0.66
CA LYS A 80 9.58 -0.59 -0.25
C LYS A 80 9.72 -1.34 -1.57
N VAL A 81 9.25 -0.74 -2.66
CA VAL A 81 9.44 -1.25 -4.01
C VAL A 81 10.90 -1.03 -4.40
N PRO A 82 11.63 -2.09 -4.78
CA PRO A 82 12.96 -1.95 -5.33
C PRO A 82 12.84 -1.30 -6.71
N LEU A 83 13.31 -0.06 -6.83
CA LEU A 83 13.46 0.59 -8.13
C LEU A 83 14.72 0.04 -8.77
N GLU A 84 14.56 -0.89 -9.71
CA GLU A 84 15.65 -1.30 -10.58
C GLU A 84 16.03 -0.08 -11.42
N THR A 85 17.15 0.55 -11.05
CA THR A 85 17.74 1.62 -11.85
C THR A 85 18.27 0.96 -13.14
N PRO A 86 17.88 1.43 -14.34
CA PRO A 86 18.35 0.87 -15.60
C PRO A 86 19.86 1.01 -15.80
#